data_AF-A0A4V5UYS1-F1
#
_entry.id   AF-A0A4V5UYS1-F1
#
_cell.length_a   1.000
_cell.length_b   1.000
_cell.length_c   1.000
_cell.angle_alpha   90.00
_cell.angle_beta   90.00
_cell.angle_gamma   90.00
#
_symmetry.space_group_name_H-M   'P 1'
#
loop_
_entity.id
_entity.type
_entity.pdbx_description
1 polymer ?
#
loop_
_entity_poly.entity_id
_entity_poly.type
_entity_poly.pdbx_seq_one_letter_code
_entity_poly.pdbx_strand_id
1 'polypeptide(L)'
;MPADQHQWRLRCLSHFIDAYEQPTAGPGADNRNAVISTCEGLIYSEIEEYFDALDDLSRSFGLAHAEKEQRTALAHWAQEGVDVEYTCAYAIIALQLDAPDPDEVTPGSVIDCVERLVNAFDFLRKTTPGSTGEMVERNKLAYALVALIAAMHRTLREYRIHDEVFFEAVHEANLRKRWPDGRVHRNELGKVLKPADWVAPDWVAVLSRALVPDPVER
;
A
#
# COMPACT_ATOMS: atom_id res chain seq x y z
N MET A 1 -1.93 0.34 -16.07
CA MET A 1 -1.70 -1.06 -15.61
C MET A 1 -2.66 -1.97 -16.40
N PRO A 2 -2.30 -3.18 -16.84
CA PRO A 2 -3.26 -4.10 -17.46
C PRO A 2 -4.54 -4.27 -16.61
N ALA A 3 -5.72 -4.18 -17.24
CA ALA A 3 -7.00 -4.15 -16.54
C ALA A 3 -7.30 -5.42 -15.73
N ASP A 4 -6.77 -6.57 -16.15
CA ASP A 4 -6.85 -7.86 -15.47
C ASP A 4 -6.08 -7.89 -14.14
N GLN A 5 -4.91 -7.23 -14.10
CA GLN A 5 -4.09 -7.10 -12.90
C GLN A 5 -4.77 -6.21 -11.85
N HIS A 6 -5.34 -5.08 -12.28
CA HIS A 6 -6.12 -4.19 -11.40
C HIS A 6 -7.28 -4.94 -10.73
N GLN A 7 -8.07 -5.67 -11.54
CA GLN A 7 -9.18 -6.46 -11.02
C GLN A 7 -8.74 -7.59 -10.07
N TRP A 8 -7.59 -8.23 -10.34
CA TRP A 8 -7.03 -9.23 -9.43
C TRP A 8 -6.64 -8.64 -8.08
N ARG A 9 -5.98 -7.47 -8.05
CA ARG A 9 -5.62 -6.79 -6.80
C ARG A 9 -6.85 -6.40 -5.99
N LEU A 10 -7.88 -5.86 -6.65
CA LEU A 10 -9.16 -5.55 -5.99
C LEU A 10 -9.81 -6.79 -5.37
N ARG A 11 -9.76 -7.96 -6.04
CA ARG A 11 -10.25 -9.22 -5.48
C ARG A 11 -9.44 -9.66 -4.25
N CYS A 12 -8.11 -9.55 -4.30
CA CYS A 12 -7.25 -9.87 -3.15
C CYS A 12 -7.58 -8.99 -1.94
N LEU A 13 -7.77 -7.69 -2.16
CA LEU A 13 -8.09 -6.74 -1.10
C LEU A 13 -9.50 -6.95 -0.54
N SER A 14 -10.50 -7.23 -1.40
CA SER A 14 -11.84 -7.62 -0.94
C SER A 14 -11.77 -8.86 -0.07
N HIS A 15 -11.03 -9.89 -0.51
CA HIS A 15 -10.83 -11.10 0.29
C HIS A 15 -10.16 -10.79 1.63
N PHE A 16 -9.13 -9.94 1.67
CA PHE A 16 -8.48 -9.54 2.91
C PHE A 16 -9.43 -8.78 3.85
N ILE A 17 -10.21 -7.84 3.33
CA ILE A 17 -11.19 -7.06 4.11
C ILE A 17 -12.23 -7.98 4.74
N ASP A 18 -12.81 -8.89 3.95
CA ASP A 18 -13.79 -9.87 4.43
C ASP A 18 -13.17 -10.82 5.46
N ALA A 19 -11.96 -11.32 5.17
CA ALA A 19 -11.24 -12.23 6.03
C ALA A 19 -10.87 -11.61 7.39
N TYR A 20 -10.62 -10.30 7.43
CA TYR A 20 -10.06 -9.58 8.57
C TYR A 20 -11.09 -8.71 9.30
N GLU A 21 -12.36 -8.76 8.88
CA GLU A 21 -13.46 -7.95 9.42
C GLU A 21 -13.07 -6.46 9.54
N GLN A 22 -12.42 -5.93 8.50
CA GLN A 22 -11.90 -4.56 8.56
C GLN A 22 -13.05 -3.56 8.67
N PRO A 23 -12.92 -2.51 9.50
CA PRO A 23 -13.97 -1.52 9.66
C PRO A 23 -14.13 -0.71 8.37
N THR A 24 -15.34 -0.73 7.81
CA THR A 24 -15.72 0.11 6.67
C THR A 24 -16.57 1.29 7.15
N ALA A 25 -16.46 2.44 6.49
CA ALA A 25 -17.36 3.57 6.68
C ALA A 25 -18.74 3.19 6.12
N GLY A 26 -19.56 2.54 6.95
CA GLY A 26 -20.95 2.20 6.59
C GLY A 26 -21.79 3.46 6.41
N PRO A 27 -22.96 3.35 5.75
CA PRO A 27 -23.86 4.49 5.59
C PRO A 27 -24.45 4.90 6.94
N GLY A 28 -24.06 6.09 7.45
CA GLY A 28 -24.60 6.67 8.69
C GLY A 28 -23.59 7.07 9.77
N ALA A 29 -22.53 7.80 9.39
CA ALA A 29 -21.74 8.78 10.18
C ALA A 29 -21.12 8.46 11.56
N ASP A 30 -21.54 7.45 12.33
CA ASP A 30 -21.07 7.29 13.72
C ASP A 30 -19.62 6.77 13.83
N ASN A 31 -19.11 6.08 12.80
CA ASN A 31 -17.73 5.57 12.78
C ASN A 31 -16.83 6.20 11.69
N ARG A 32 -17.34 7.16 10.89
CA ARG A 32 -16.64 7.73 9.73
C ARG A 32 -15.24 8.23 10.08
N ASN A 33 -15.15 9.09 11.09
CA ASN A 33 -13.87 9.68 11.49
C ASN A 33 -12.91 8.64 12.07
N ALA A 34 -13.43 7.58 12.71
CA ALA A 34 -12.60 6.48 13.18
C ALA A 34 -11.99 5.70 12.00
N VAL A 35 -12.79 5.39 10.96
CA VAL A 35 -12.29 4.71 9.75
C VAL A 35 -11.28 5.58 9.00
N ILE A 36 -11.53 6.90 8.89
CA ILE A 36 -10.56 7.84 8.33
C ILE A 36 -9.24 7.80 9.11
N SER A 37 -9.29 7.92 10.43
CA SER A 37 -8.09 7.89 11.28
C SER A 37 -7.34 6.56 11.18
N THR A 38 -8.04 5.43 11.11
CA THR A 38 -7.40 4.12 10.90
C THR A 38 -6.72 4.05 9.53
N CYS A 39 -7.39 4.45 8.45
CA CYS A 39 -6.80 4.41 7.11
C CYS A 39 -5.55 5.31 7.02
N GLU A 40 -5.65 6.52 7.55
CA GLU A 40 -4.56 7.48 7.57
C GLU A 40 -3.37 7.00 8.42
N GLY A 41 -3.62 6.49 9.63
CA GLY A 41 -2.56 5.97 10.48
C GLY A 41 -1.85 4.76 9.88
N LEU A 42 -2.59 3.87 9.22
CA LEU A 42 -1.98 2.73 8.49
C LEU A 42 -1.13 3.24 7.33
N ILE A 43 -1.66 4.09 6.46
CA ILE A 43 -0.92 4.58 5.28
C ILE A 43 0.34 5.35 5.71
N TYR A 44 0.26 6.22 6.72
CA TYR A 44 1.43 6.95 7.19
C TYR A 44 2.49 6.04 7.81
N SER A 45 2.09 5.01 8.56
CA SER A 45 3.02 4.01 9.08
C SER A 45 3.78 3.33 7.94
N GLU A 46 3.10 2.91 6.87
CA GLU A 46 3.77 2.24 5.74
C GLU A 46 4.60 3.23 4.90
N ILE A 47 4.20 4.51 4.80
CA ILE A 47 5.00 5.55 4.14
C ILE A 47 6.30 5.80 4.92
N GLU A 48 6.25 5.84 6.26
CA GLU A 48 7.44 5.96 7.11
C GLU A 48 8.37 4.76 6.90
N GLU A 49 7.85 3.53 6.95
CA GLU A 49 8.61 2.29 6.69
C GLU A 49 9.24 2.30 5.27
N TYR A 50 8.51 2.79 4.27
CA TYR A 50 9.01 2.96 2.90
C TYR A 50 10.19 3.95 2.80
N PHE A 51 10.09 5.12 3.44
CA PHE A 51 11.16 6.12 3.39
C PHE A 51 12.40 5.67 4.18
N ASP A 52 12.21 4.99 5.32
CA ASP A 52 13.32 4.38 6.06
C ASP A 52 14.03 3.30 5.21
N ALA A 53 13.27 2.46 4.51
CA ALA A 53 13.83 1.44 3.61
C ALA A 53 14.53 2.06 2.39
N LEU A 54 14.03 3.17 1.86
CA LEU A 54 14.67 3.92 0.77
C LEU A 54 16.00 4.55 1.22
N ASP A 55 16.05 5.05 2.46
CA ASP A 55 17.26 5.58 3.08
C ASP A 55 18.32 4.49 3.23
N ASP A 56 17.93 3.30 3.70
CA ASP A 56 18.82 2.15 3.83
C ASP A 56 19.30 1.64 2.47
N LEU A 57 18.42 1.59 1.47
CA LEU A 57 18.79 1.28 0.09
C LEU A 57 19.84 2.27 -0.45
N SER A 58 19.62 3.57 -0.23
CA SER A 58 20.53 4.63 -0.67
C SER A 58 21.91 4.49 -0.02
N ARG A 59 21.96 4.19 1.27
CA ARG A 59 23.23 3.90 2.00
C ARG A 59 23.90 2.65 1.46
N SER A 60 23.13 1.61 1.11
CA SER A 60 23.67 0.35 0.58
C SER A 60 24.43 0.52 -0.74
N PHE A 61 24.04 1.49 -1.56
CA PHE A 61 24.74 1.83 -2.81
C PHE A 61 25.89 2.84 -2.63
N GLY A 62 25.82 3.71 -1.62
CA GLY A 62 26.86 4.69 -1.32
C GLY A 62 28.12 4.12 -0.66
N LEU A 63 28.03 2.91 -0.13
CA LEU A 63 29.13 2.19 0.51
C LEU A 63 29.49 0.96 -0.34
N ALA A 64 30.75 0.50 -0.25
CA ALA A 64 31.22 -0.72 -0.92
C ALA A 64 30.67 -1.99 -0.24
N HIS A 65 29.36 -2.04 -0.04
CA HIS A 65 28.65 -3.18 0.54
C HIS A 65 28.73 -4.40 -0.37
N ALA A 66 28.57 -5.57 0.25
CA ALA A 66 28.48 -6.81 -0.52
C ALA A 66 27.18 -6.80 -1.35
N GLU A 67 27.20 -7.38 -2.55
CA GLU A 67 26.02 -7.51 -3.43
C GLU A 67 24.79 -8.07 -2.68
N LYS A 68 25.02 -8.99 -1.73
CA LYS A 68 23.98 -9.56 -0.88
C LYS A 68 23.24 -8.52 -0.04
N GLU A 69 23.96 -7.54 0.52
CA GLU A 69 23.38 -6.49 1.36
C GLU A 69 22.54 -5.53 0.51
N GLN A 70 23.04 -5.16 -0.68
CA GLN A 70 22.29 -4.35 -1.64
C GLN A 70 21.00 -5.03 -2.11
N ARG A 71 21.06 -6.34 -2.42
CA ARG A 71 19.86 -7.13 -2.77
C ARG A 71 18.85 -7.20 -1.62
N THR A 72 19.33 -7.29 -0.38
CA THR A 72 18.47 -7.32 0.80
C THR A 72 17.77 -5.98 0.98
N ALA A 73 18.51 -4.87 0.89
CA ALA A 73 17.94 -3.53 0.98
C ALA A 73 16.94 -3.24 -0.15
N LEU A 74 17.26 -3.65 -1.39
CA LEU A 74 16.37 -3.47 -2.54
C LEU A 74 15.07 -4.28 -2.38
N ALA A 75 15.17 -5.52 -1.88
CA ALA A 75 14.02 -6.36 -1.62
C ALA A 75 13.12 -5.79 -0.51
N HIS A 76 13.72 -5.28 0.56
CA HIS A 76 12.99 -4.64 1.65
C HIS A 76 12.26 -3.38 1.17
N TRP A 77 12.96 -2.48 0.49
CA TRP A 77 12.35 -1.28 -0.09
C TRP A 77 11.20 -1.59 -1.05
N ALA A 78 11.35 -2.62 -1.89
CA ALA A 78 10.29 -3.04 -2.80
C ALA A 78 9.07 -3.60 -2.08
N GLN A 79 9.26 -4.34 -0.98
CA GLN A 79 8.18 -4.78 -0.10
C GLN A 79 7.44 -3.58 0.49
N GLU A 80 8.16 -2.64 1.10
CA GLU A 80 7.52 -1.47 1.74
C GLU A 80 6.74 -0.61 0.73
N GLY A 81 7.23 -0.48 -0.51
CA GLY A 81 6.48 0.22 -1.57
C GLY A 81 5.15 -0.47 -1.91
N VAL A 82 5.11 -1.80 -1.85
CA VAL A 82 3.88 -2.58 -2.05
C VAL A 82 2.97 -2.54 -0.82
N ASP A 83 3.50 -2.45 0.39
CA ASP A 83 2.69 -2.27 1.61
C ASP A 83 1.98 -0.90 1.62
N VAL A 84 2.64 0.16 1.14
CA VAL A 84 2.00 1.47 0.86
C VAL A 84 0.86 1.33 -0.14
N GLU A 85 1.07 0.61 -1.24
CA GLU A 85 0.04 0.34 -2.24
C GLU A 85 -1.16 -0.39 -1.62
N TYR A 86 -0.89 -1.44 -0.85
CA TYR A 86 -1.89 -2.27 -0.20
C TYR A 86 -2.78 -1.48 0.76
N THR A 87 -2.17 -0.59 1.56
CA THR A 87 -2.90 0.27 2.51
C THR A 87 -3.67 1.39 1.81
N CYS A 88 -3.15 1.95 0.71
CA CYS A 88 -3.89 2.92 -0.10
C CYS A 88 -5.15 2.29 -0.71
N ALA A 89 -5.01 1.10 -1.30
CA ALA A 89 -6.12 0.41 -1.92
C ALA A 89 -7.14 -0.09 -0.88
N TYR A 90 -6.67 -0.48 0.31
CA TYR A 90 -7.55 -0.71 1.47
C TYR A 90 -8.37 0.55 1.81
N ALA A 91 -7.75 1.73 1.88
CA ALA A 91 -8.45 2.96 2.21
C ALA A 91 -9.53 3.34 1.18
N ILE A 92 -9.28 3.11 -0.12
CA ILE A 92 -10.28 3.29 -1.18
C ILE A 92 -11.54 2.47 -0.88
N ILE A 93 -11.37 1.19 -0.55
CA ILE A 93 -12.50 0.28 -0.28
C ILE A 93 -13.15 0.62 1.07
N ALA A 94 -12.35 0.77 2.13
CA ALA A 94 -12.84 0.98 3.49
C ALA A 94 -13.62 2.29 3.63
N LEU A 95 -13.20 3.34 2.92
CA LEU A 95 -13.89 4.63 2.89
C LEU A 95 -14.96 4.70 1.81
N GLN A 96 -15.14 3.67 0.98
CA GLN A 96 -16.09 3.62 -0.15
C GLN A 96 -15.87 4.76 -1.16
N LEU A 97 -14.61 5.04 -1.49
CA LEU A 97 -14.25 6.11 -2.41
C LEU A 97 -14.51 5.70 -3.86
N ASP A 98 -14.95 6.66 -4.67
CA ASP A 98 -15.07 6.50 -6.11
C ASP A 98 -13.70 6.78 -6.74
N ALA A 99 -12.92 5.72 -6.93
CA ALA A 99 -11.56 5.83 -7.44
C ALA A 99 -11.57 6.07 -8.95
N PRO A 100 -10.81 7.07 -9.46
CA PRO A 100 -10.66 7.27 -10.89
C PRO A 100 -9.94 6.10 -11.54
N ASP A 101 -10.07 5.98 -12.87
CA ASP A 101 -9.25 5.04 -13.63
C ASP A 101 -7.76 5.37 -13.43
N PRO A 102 -6.89 4.40 -13.07
CA PRO A 102 -5.46 4.64 -12.93
C PRO A 102 -4.80 5.29 -14.14
N ASP A 103 -5.31 5.06 -15.35
CA ASP A 103 -4.77 5.65 -16.58
C ASP A 103 -5.19 7.14 -16.76
N GLU A 104 -6.18 7.62 -16.01
CA GLU A 104 -6.60 9.03 -15.95
C GLU A 104 -5.82 9.84 -14.90
N VAL A 105 -4.98 9.18 -14.10
CA VAL A 105 -4.20 9.81 -13.04
C VAL A 105 -2.77 10.03 -13.49
N THR A 106 -2.30 11.27 -13.43
CA THR A 106 -0.89 11.60 -13.67
C THR A 106 -0.16 11.65 -12.33
N PRO A 107 0.64 10.62 -11.98
CA PRO A 107 1.38 10.63 -10.73
C PRO A 107 2.50 11.69 -10.77
N GLY A 108 2.67 12.40 -9.66
CA GLY A 108 3.87 13.20 -9.40
C GLY A 108 5.02 12.31 -8.91
N SER A 109 5.99 12.90 -8.22
CA SER A 109 6.89 12.09 -7.39
C SER A 109 6.12 11.47 -6.21
N VAL A 110 6.72 10.47 -5.56
CA VAL A 110 6.16 9.89 -4.33
C VAL A 110 5.89 10.98 -3.29
N ILE A 111 6.84 11.88 -3.09
CA ILE A 111 6.74 12.99 -2.14
C ILE A 111 5.55 13.90 -2.48
N ASP A 112 5.39 14.29 -3.75
CA ASP A 112 4.26 15.12 -4.18
C ASP A 112 2.91 14.43 -3.90
N CYS A 113 2.86 13.10 -4.06
CA CYS A 113 1.66 12.32 -3.80
C CYS A 113 1.35 12.23 -2.31
N VAL A 114 2.37 12.07 -1.46
CA VAL A 114 2.23 12.09 0.01
C VAL A 114 1.72 13.45 0.49
N GLU A 115 2.25 14.56 -0.02
CA GLU A 115 1.76 15.90 0.33
C GLU A 115 0.28 16.11 -0.04
N ARG A 116 -0.13 15.63 -1.22
CA ARG A 116 -1.54 15.67 -1.64
C ARG A 116 -2.42 14.82 -0.73
N LEU A 117 -1.94 13.63 -0.36
CA LEU A 117 -2.65 12.72 0.53
C LEU A 117 -2.89 13.34 1.91
N VAL A 118 -1.84 13.93 2.50
CA VAL A 118 -1.93 14.61 3.80
C VAL A 118 -2.99 15.70 3.78
N ASN A 119 -2.94 16.56 2.77
CA ASN A 119 -3.93 17.62 2.60
C ASN A 119 -5.35 17.05 2.45
N ALA A 120 -5.53 16.00 1.64
CA ALA A 120 -6.84 15.42 1.38
C ALA A 120 -7.50 14.83 2.64
N PHE A 121 -6.74 14.11 3.47
CA PHE A 121 -7.24 13.61 4.76
C PHE A 121 -7.65 14.76 5.69
N ASP A 122 -6.81 15.78 5.79
CA ASP A 122 -7.04 16.95 6.64
C ASP A 122 -8.31 17.71 6.26
N PHE A 123 -8.56 17.89 4.96
CA PHE A 123 -9.78 18.53 4.49
C PHE A 123 -10.99 17.64 4.69
N LEU A 124 -10.90 16.34 4.36
CA LEU A 124 -12.03 15.41 4.52
C LEU A 124 -12.55 15.38 5.97
N ARG A 125 -11.66 15.36 6.97
CA ARG A 125 -12.03 15.42 8.40
C ARG A 125 -12.84 16.66 8.77
N LYS A 126 -12.58 17.78 8.11
CA LYS A 126 -13.23 19.08 8.40
C LYS A 126 -14.59 19.24 7.71
N THR A 127 -14.94 18.33 6.79
CA THR A 127 -16.22 18.40 6.06
C THR A 127 -17.39 17.86 6.87
N THR A 128 -18.57 18.44 6.65
CA THR A 128 -19.84 17.94 7.17
C THR A 128 -20.26 16.68 6.40
N PRO A 129 -20.60 15.56 7.07
CA PRO A 129 -21.09 14.35 6.41
C PRO A 129 -22.33 14.62 5.54
N GLY A 130 -22.37 14.04 4.35
CA GLY A 130 -23.42 14.20 3.34
C GLY A 130 -23.38 15.52 2.56
N SER A 131 -22.42 16.41 2.84
CA SER A 131 -22.33 17.70 2.13
C SER A 131 -21.66 17.58 0.76
N THR A 132 -21.96 18.52 -0.13
CA THR A 132 -21.22 18.65 -1.41
C THR A 132 -19.71 18.84 -1.17
N GLY A 133 -19.34 19.52 -0.08
CA GLY A 133 -17.93 19.67 0.31
C GLY A 133 -17.28 18.33 0.64
N GLU A 134 -17.95 17.46 1.37
CA GLU A 134 -17.45 16.09 1.60
C GLU A 134 -17.25 15.33 0.29
N MET A 135 -18.22 15.36 -0.62
CA MET A 135 -18.11 14.65 -1.90
C MET A 135 -16.86 15.10 -2.70
N VAL A 136 -16.58 16.41 -2.71
CA VAL A 136 -15.37 16.96 -3.34
C VAL A 136 -14.11 16.46 -2.66
N GLU A 137 -14.03 16.48 -1.33
CA GLU A 137 -12.84 16.03 -0.60
C GLU A 137 -12.64 14.51 -0.69
N ARG A 138 -13.72 13.72 -0.76
CA ARG A 138 -13.64 12.27 -1.03
C ARG A 138 -13.03 11.99 -2.41
N ASN A 139 -13.43 12.73 -3.45
CA ASN A 139 -12.87 12.57 -4.79
C ASN A 139 -11.39 12.97 -4.84
N LYS A 140 -11.00 14.04 -4.13
CA LYS A 140 -9.59 14.42 -4.00
C LYS A 140 -8.76 13.36 -3.27
N LEU A 141 -9.29 12.78 -2.20
CA LEU A 141 -8.63 11.68 -1.48
C LEU A 141 -8.48 10.46 -2.39
N ALA A 142 -9.54 10.08 -3.12
CA ALA A 142 -9.50 8.97 -4.07
C ALA A 142 -8.41 9.18 -5.13
N TYR A 143 -8.35 10.38 -5.72
CA TYR A 143 -7.31 10.75 -6.68
C TYR A 143 -5.90 10.69 -6.06
N ALA A 144 -5.71 11.21 -4.84
CA ALA A 144 -4.41 11.19 -4.17
C ALA A 144 -3.92 9.77 -3.87
N LEU A 145 -4.83 8.88 -3.45
CA LEU A 145 -4.52 7.46 -3.20
C LEU A 145 -4.12 6.74 -4.49
N VAL A 146 -4.89 6.91 -5.57
CA VAL A 146 -4.56 6.31 -6.88
C VAL A 146 -3.27 6.89 -7.45
N ALA A 147 -3.01 8.19 -7.27
CA ALA A 147 -1.76 8.82 -7.69
C ALA A 147 -0.55 8.25 -6.95
N LEU A 148 -0.66 8.02 -5.63
CA LEU A 148 0.41 7.41 -4.86
C LEU A 148 0.68 5.96 -5.28
N ILE A 149 -0.37 5.16 -5.49
CA ILE A 149 -0.28 3.81 -6.06
C ILE A 149 0.44 3.83 -7.41
N ALA A 150 0.03 4.72 -8.33
CA ALA A 150 0.65 4.87 -9.64
C ALA A 150 2.13 5.31 -9.54
N ALA A 151 2.47 6.18 -8.58
CA ALA A 151 3.84 6.58 -8.30
C ALA A 151 4.68 5.39 -7.81
N MET A 152 4.17 4.57 -6.88
CA MET A 152 4.84 3.34 -6.41
C MET A 152 5.14 2.39 -7.57
N HIS A 153 4.13 2.08 -8.39
CA HIS A 153 4.30 1.21 -9.57
C HIS A 153 5.36 1.74 -10.52
N ARG A 154 5.35 3.05 -10.79
CA ARG A 154 6.34 3.69 -11.66
C ARG A 154 7.74 3.52 -11.07
N THR A 155 7.91 3.84 -9.78
CA THR A 155 9.20 3.76 -9.10
C THR A 155 9.75 2.33 -9.06
N LEU A 156 8.93 1.31 -8.77
CA LEU A 156 9.37 -0.09 -8.81
C LEU A 156 9.78 -0.53 -10.23
N ARG A 157 9.06 -0.06 -11.26
CA ARG A 157 9.40 -0.33 -12.67
C ARG A 157 10.69 0.34 -13.11
N GLU A 158 11.04 1.51 -12.57
CA GLU A 158 12.34 2.17 -12.82
C GLU A 158 13.50 1.29 -12.34
N TYR A 159 13.29 0.46 -11.31
CA TYR A 159 14.23 -0.57 -10.83
C TYR A 159 14.03 -1.95 -11.48
N ARG A 160 13.18 -2.05 -12.51
CA ARG A 160 12.85 -3.30 -13.23
C ARG A 160 12.26 -4.38 -12.32
N ILE A 161 11.52 -3.98 -11.30
CA ILE A 161 10.82 -4.88 -10.39
C ILE A 161 9.38 -5.02 -10.87
N HIS A 162 8.96 -6.25 -11.19
CA HIS A 162 7.56 -6.61 -11.34
C HIS A 162 6.91 -6.69 -9.96
N ASP A 163 6.22 -5.63 -9.61
CA ASP A 163 5.55 -5.43 -8.33
C ASP A 163 4.43 -6.45 -8.05
N GLU A 164 3.86 -7.07 -9.07
CA GLU A 164 2.86 -8.17 -8.92
C GLU A 164 3.38 -9.33 -8.07
N VAL A 165 4.65 -9.70 -8.24
CA VAL A 165 5.28 -10.80 -7.50
C VAL A 165 5.42 -10.44 -6.02
N PHE A 166 5.69 -9.17 -5.73
CA PHE A 166 5.70 -8.66 -4.35
C PHE A 166 4.28 -8.56 -3.79
N PHE A 167 3.32 -8.06 -4.56
CA PHE A 167 1.93 -7.94 -4.13
C PHE A 167 1.33 -9.30 -3.76
N GLU A 168 1.57 -10.34 -4.57
CA GLU A 168 1.15 -11.71 -4.26
C GLU A 168 1.79 -12.19 -2.94
N ALA A 169 3.11 -12.03 -2.78
CA ALA A 169 3.81 -12.44 -1.58
C ALA A 169 3.34 -11.68 -0.32
N VAL A 170 3.10 -10.37 -0.43
CA VAL A 170 2.53 -9.53 0.63
C VAL A 170 1.12 -9.98 0.97
N HIS A 171 0.26 -10.23 -0.04
CA HIS A 171 -1.10 -10.69 0.17
C HIS A 171 -1.14 -12.05 0.90
N GLU A 172 -0.36 -13.03 0.46
CA GLU A 172 -0.25 -14.33 1.12
C GLU A 172 0.31 -14.20 2.55
N ALA A 173 1.33 -13.37 2.74
CA ALA A 173 1.91 -13.11 4.05
C ALA A 173 0.91 -12.44 4.99
N ASN A 174 0.08 -11.54 4.47
CA ASN A 174 -0.98 -10.87 5.20
C ASN A 174 -2.07 -11.86 5.63
N LEU A 175 -2.53 -12.76 4.74
CA LEU A 175 -3.52 -13.79 5.08
C LEU A 175 -3.03 -14.81 6.11
N ARG A 176 -1.72 -15.04 6.20
CA ARG A 176 -1.10 -15.89 7.24
C ARG A 176 -1.02 -15.22 8.62
N LYS A 177 -1.46 -13.95 8.77
CA LYS A 177 -1.53 -13.26 10.07
C LYS A 177 -2.77 -13.66 10.90
N ARG A 178 -3.51 -14.70 10.52
CA ARG A 178 -4.54 -15.31 11.38
C ARG A 178 -3.89 -16.10 12.51
N TRP A 179 -4.40 -15.90 13.72
CA TRP A 179 -3.92 -16.56 14.92
C TRP A 179 -4.58 -17.95 15.06
N PRO A 180 -4.06 -18.84 15.94
CA PRO A 180 -4.61 -20.19 16.14
C PRO A 180 -6.09 -20.21 16.58
N ASP A 181 -6.61 -19.10 17.11
CA ASP A 181 -8.02 -18.90 17.43
C ASP A 181 -8.90 -18.60 16.20
N GLY A 182 -8.31 -18.56 15.01
CA GLY A 182 -8.95 -18.24 13.73
C GLY A 182 -9.14 -16.74 13.49
N ARG A 183 -8.75 -15.89 14.45
CA ARG A 183 -8.99 -14.46 14.43
C ARG A 183 -7.74 -13.68 14.06
N VAL A 184 -7.97 -12.41 13.74
CA VAL A 184 -6.93 -11.44 13.47
C VAL A 184 -6.81 -10.54 14.69
N HIS A 185 -5.61 -10.43 15.24
CA HIS A 185 -5.34 -9.57 16.39
C HIS A 185 -4.80 -8.22 15.90
N ARG A 186 -5.13 -7.15 16.61
CA ARG A 186 -4.77 -5.77 16.22
C ARG A 186 -4.23 -4.99 17.40
N ASN A 187 -3.36 -4.02 17.13
CA ASN A 187 -2.97 -3.03 18.13
C ASN A 187 -4.01 -1.89 18.23
N GLU A 188 -3.73 -0.92 19.10
CA GLU A 188 -4.60 0.24 19.36
C GLU A 188 -4.84 1.12 18.13
N LEU A 189 -3.97 1.05 17.12
CA LEU A 189 -4.07 1.79 15.86
C LEU A 189 -4.81 1.00 14.77
N GLY A 190 -5.22 -0.25 15.05
CA GLY A 190 -5.85 -1.14 14.08
C GLY A 190 -4.87 -1.92 13.20
N LYS A 191 -3.54 -1.76 13.38
CA LYS A 191 -2.50 -2.52 12.66
C LYS A 191 -2.59 -3.99 13.06
N VAL A 192 -2.61 -4.86 12.06
CA VAL A 192 -2.68 -6.31 12.24
C VAL A 192 -1.40 -6.84 12.88
N LEU A 193 -1.54 -7.60 13.96
CA LEU A 193 -0.46 -8.25 14.69
C LEU A 193 -0.12 -9.61 14.08
N LYS A 194 1.18 -9.89 13.98
CA LYS A 194 1.73 -11.19 13.53
C LYS A 194 1.64 -12.21 14.69
N PRO A 195 1.14 -13.44 14.47
CA PRO A 195 1.23 -14.50 15.48
C PRO A 195 2.68 -14.93 15.69
N ALA A 196 2.96 -15.63 16.81
CA ALA A 196 4.33 -15.95 17.23
C ALA A 196 5.07 -16.89 16.26
N ASP A 197 4.35 -17.72 15.52
CA ASP A 197 4.86 -18.66 14.53
C ASP A 197 4.88 -18.08 13.10
N TRP A 198 4.53 -16.80 12.93
CA TRP A 198 4.53 -16.16 11.63
C TRP A 198 5.95 -16.04 11.06
N VAL A 199 6.12 -16.52 9.83
CA VAL A 199 7.39 -16.45 9.10
C VAL A 199 7.23 -15.52 7.91
N ALA A 200 8.10 -14.51 7.84
CA ALA A 200 8.17 -13.60 6.71
C ALA A 200 8.52 -14.36 5.42
N PRO A 201 8.02 -13.91 4.26
CA PRO A 201 8.55 -14.35 2.97
C PRO A 201 10.07 -14.13 2.88
N ASP A 202 10.76 -14.99 2.12
CA ASP A 202 12.13 -14.71 1.71
C ASP A 202 12.11 -13.62 0.63
N TRP A 203 12.25 -12.37 1.06
CA TRP A 203 12.14 -11.21 0.18
C TRP A 203 13.23 -11.16 -0.90
N VAL A 204 14.41 -11.73 -0.65
CA VAL A 204 15.48 -11.80 -1.67
C VAL A 204 15.11 -12.82 -2.75
N ALA A 205 14.49 -13.95 -2.37
CA ALA A 205 13.93 -14.88 -3.33
C ALA A 205 12.75 -14.28 -4.10
N VAL A 206 11.88 -13.51 -3.43
CA VAL A 206 10.79 -12.74 -4.08
C VAL A 206 11.35 -11.77 -5.11
N LEU A 207 12.34 -10.94 -4.73
CA LEU A 207 13.03 -10.01 -5.61
C LEU A 207 13.63 -10.72 -6.81
N SER A 208 14.29 -11.86 -6.60
CA SER A 208 14.91 -12.62 -7.69
C SER A 208 13.91 -13.10 -8.75
N ARG A 209 12.66 -13.38 -8.34
CA ARG A 209 11.55 -13.70 -9.26
C ARG A 209 10.92 -12.47 -9.90
N ALA A 210 10.94 -11.34 -9.18
CA ALA A 210 10.33 -10.08 -9.61
C ALA A 210 11.19 -9.31 -10.62
N LEU A 211 12.51 -9.49 -10.61
CA LEU A 211 13.41 -8.79 -11.53
C LEU A 211 13.21 -9.24 -12.98
N VAL A 212 13.00 -8.27 -13.87
CA VAL A 212 12.94 -8.55 -15.32
C VAL A 212 14.36 -8.83 -15.82
N PRO A 213 14.65 -9.99 -16.44
CA PRO A 213 15.95 -10.20 -17.08
C PRO A 213 16.15 -9.18 -18.21
N ASP A 214 17.40 -8.82 -18.47
CA ASP A 214 17.73 -8.01 -19.65
C ASP A 214 17.15 -8.69 -20.90
N PRO A 215 16.58 -7.92 -21.85
CA PRO A 215 16.22 -8.48 -23.13
C PRO A 215 17.48 -9.12 -23.70
N VAL A 216 17.42 -10.45 -23.92
CA VAL A 216 18.47 -11.16 -24.66
C VAL A 216 18.61 -10.42 -25.98
N GLU A 217 19.74 -9.75 -26.20
CA GLU A 217 20.07 -9.16 -27.50
C GLU A 217 19.86 -10.24 -28.56
N ARG A 218 18.80 -10.08 -29.36
CA ARG A 218 18.49 -10.97 -30.49
C ARG A 218 19.15 -10.43 -31.75
#